data_AF-A0A5C7FDH2-F1
#
_entry.id   AF-A0A5C7FDH2-F1
#
_cell.length_a   1.000
_cell.length_b   1.000
_cell.length_c   1.000
_cell.angle_alpha   90.00
_cell.angle_beta   90.00
_cell.angle_gamma   90.00
#
_symmetry.space_group_name_H-M   'P 1'
#
loop_
_entity.id
_entity.type
_entity.pdbx_description
1 polymer ?
#
loop_
_entity_poly.entity_id
_entity_poly.type
_entity_poly.pdbx_seq_one_letter_code
_entity_poly.pdbx_strand_id
1 'polypeptide(L)'
;MKNLLLFGLLITTLFITSCGSDDDGGSGPAFCTEQAYSDAVAIAVNDFSAAAQVYANDPSSENCEAYKVAAQAYLDELSRFENCATISNRQDYQDSIQEAQESIDMIVC
;
A
#
# COMPACT_ATOMS: atom_id res chain seq x y z
N MET A 1 -40.37 26.19 24.74
CA MET A 1 -40.92 24.89 24.31
C MET A 1 -40.15 24.50 23.05
N LYS A 2 -39.09 23.69 23.20
CA LYS A 2 -39.10 22.23 23.22
C LYS A 2 -39.08 21.71 21.78
N ASN A 3 -38.01 20.99 21.47
CA ASN A 3 -37.85 19.99 20.40
C ASN A 3 -37.23 20.51 19.09
N LEU A 4 -35.95 20.19 18.84
CA LEU A 4 -35.46 18.95 18.15
C LEU A 4 -35.31 19.29 16.65
N LEU A 5 -34.22 19.08 15.89
CA LEU A 5 -33.00 18.27 15.94
C LEU A 5 -32.03 19.01 14.98
N LEU A 6 -30.96 19.65 15.44
CA LEU A 6 -29.59 19.12 15.44
C LEU A 6 -29.29 18.08 14.34
N PHE A 7 -28.47 18.54 13.38
CA PHE A 7 -27.36 17.81 12.77
C PHE A 7 -27.69 16.40 12.25
N GLY A 8 -28.12 16.35 10.99
CA GLY A 8 -28.17 15.13 10.18
C GLY A 8 -26.77 14.58 9.96
N LEU A 9 -26.44 13.62 10.81
CA LEU A 9 -25.28 12.75 10.86
C LEU A 9 -24.87 12.21 9.48
N LEU A 10 -23.72 12.67 9.02
CA LEU A 10 -22.78 11.92 8.18
C LEU A 10 -22.41 10.64 8.95
N ILE A 11 -22.63 9.43 8.42
CA ILE A 11 -21.91 8.18 8.80
C ILE A 11 -22.34 7.01 7.89
N THR A 12 -21.40 6.67 7.01
CA THR A 12 -20.92 5.33 6.66
C THR A 12 -21.92 4.24 6.24
N THR A 13 -22.04 4.04 4.92
CA THR A 13 -22.13 2.68 4.38
C THR A 13 -20.75 2.04 4.48
N LEU A 14 -20.47 1.48 5.66
CA LEU A 14 -19.43 0.47 5.85
C LEU A 14 -19.75 -0.70 4.93
N PHE A 15 -19.09 -0.75 3.77
CA PHE A 15 -18.88 -1.98 3.04
C PHE A 15 -17.99 -2.86 3.92
N ILE A 16 -18.62 -3.64 4.80
CA ILE A 16 -17.97 -4.75 5.48
C ILE A 16 -17.84 -5.86 4.42
N THR A 17 -16.86 -5.72 3.53
CA THR A 17 -16.28 -6.88 2.88
C THR A 17 -15.46 -7.60 3.96
N SER A 18 -16.16 -8.41 4.75
CA SER A 18 -15.55 -9.46 5.54
C SER A 18 -14.82 -10.38 4.56
N CYS A 19 -13.55 -10.10 4.29
CA CYS A 19 -12.63 -11.09 3.75
C CYS A 19 -12.45 -12.10 4.88
N GLY A 20 -13.29 -13.13 4.88
CA GLY A 20 -13.14 -14.25 5.79
C GLY A 20 -11.84 -14.94 5.45
N SER A 21 -10.89 -14.90 6.37
CA SER A 21 -9.68 -15.72 6.32
C SER A 21 -10.11 -17.18 6.37
N ASP A 22 -10.10 -17.86 5.22
CA ASP A 22 -10.00 -19.31 5.19
C ASP A 22 -8.52 -19.64 5.41
N ASP A 23 -8.27 -20.09 6.65
CA ASP A 23 -7.02 -20.66 7.14
C ASP A 23 -6.79 -22.01 6.43
N ASP A 24 -6.37 -21.95 5.17
CA ASP A 24 -5.90 -23.11 4.42
C ASP A 24 -4.37 -23.09 4.38
N GLY A 25 -3.79 -23.97 5.19
CA GLY A 25 -2.35 -24.12 5.41
C GLY A 25 -1.50 -23.98 4.16
N GLY A 26 -0.84 -22.83 4.02
CA GLY A 26 0.04 -22.53 2.91
C GLY A 26 1.38 -23.24 3.05
N SER A 27 1.59 -24.30 2.26
CA SER A 27 2.91 -24.89 2.00
C SER A 27 3.76 -23.96 1.11
N GLY A 28 3.95 -22.72 1.53
CA GLY A 28 4.75 -21.69 0.87
C GLY A 28 5.92 -21.24 1.74
N PRO A 29 6.84 -20.42 1.21
CA PRO A 29 7.84 -19.75 2.02
C PRO A 29 7.19 -19.02 3.20
N ALA A 30 7.87 -18.95 4.36
CA ALA A 30 7.30 -18.32 5.57
C ALA A 30 6.86 -16.85 5.36
N PHE A 31 7.36 -16.18 4.33
CA PHE A 31 6.96 -14.84 3.95
C PHE A 31 5.68 -14.77 3.11
N CYS A 32 5.17 -15.87 2.55
CA CYS A 32 3.99 -15.90 1.66
C CYS A 32 2.66 -16.07 2.40
N THR A 33 2.57 -15.61 3.64
CA THR A 33 1.30 -15.58 4.38
C THR A 33 0.58 -14.25 4.13
N GLU A 34 -0.75 -14.25 4.17
CA GLU A 34 -1.54 -13.02 4.06
C GLU A 34 -1.13 -12.00 5.13
N GLN A 35 -0.84 -12.46 6.35
CA GLN A 35 -0.38 -11.61 7.44
C GLN A 35 0.97 -10.98 7.13
N ALA A 36 1.94 -11.77 6.63
CA ALA A 36 3.25 -11.23 6.25
C ALA A 36 3.16 -10.20 5.11
N TYR A 37 2.28 -10.44 4.13
CA TYR A 37 2.00 -9.47 3.07
C TYR A 37 1.41 -8.19 3.65
N SER A 38 0.35 -8.30 4.45
CA SER A 38 -0.32 -7.16 5.06
C SER A 38 0.63 -6.32 5.93
N ASP A 39 1.44 -6.97 6.77
CA ASP A 39 2.38 -6.27 7.65
C ASP A 39 3.48 -5.57 6.86
N ALA A 40 4.06 -6.26 5.88
CA ALA A 40 5.10 -5.70 5.01
C ALA A 40 4.60 -4.48 4.23
N VAL A 41 3.44 -4.59 3.59
CA VAL A 41 2.83 -3.51 2.81
C VAL A 41 2.43 -2.34 3.70
N ALA A 42 1.89 -2.60 4.89
CA ALA A 42 1.53 -1.55 5.84
C ALA A 42 2.76 -0.77 6.33
N ILE A 43 3.89 -1.43 6.58
CA ILE A 43 5.13 -0.75 6.95
C ILE A 43 5.63 0.10 5.77
N ALA A 44 5.77 -0.52 4.59
CA ALA A 44 6.34 0.14 3.42
C ALA A 44 5.49 1.34 2.94
N VAL A 45 4.14 1.24 3.01
CA VAL A 45 3.26 2.36 2.63
C VAL A 45 3.35 3.52 3.63
N ASN A 46 3.55 3.23 4.92
CA ASN A 46 3.73 4.27 5.94
C ASN A 46 5.05 5.02 5.73
N ASP A 47 6.14 4.31 5.45
CA ASP A 47 7.45 4.91 5.17
C ASP A 47 7.40 5.77 3.90
N PHE A 48 6.81 5.23 2.83
CA PHE A 48 6.60 5.98 1.59
C PHE A 48 5.72 7.22 1.80
N SER A 49 4.61 7.09 2.53
CA SER A 49 3.71 8.21 2.84
C SER A 49 4.42 9.28 3.67
N ALA A 50 5.26 8.91 4.63
CA ALA A 50 6.03 9.85 5.42
C ALA A 50 7.01 10.65 4.54
N ALA A 51 7.75 9.98 3.66
CA ALA A 51 8.64 10.66 2.71
C ALA A 51 7.87 11.59 1.75
N ALA A 52 6.69 11.16 1.29
CA ALA A 52 5.81 11.98 0.46
C ALA A 52 5.36 13.26 1.18
N GLN A 53 5.01 13.18 2.47
CA GLN A 53 4.67 14.35 3.27
C GLN A 53 5.88 15.28 3.46
N VAL A 54 7.07 14.74 3.68
CA VAL A 54 8.29 15.57 3.80
C VAL A 54 8.55 16.33 2.50
N TYR A 55 8.54 15.66 1.36
CA TYR A 55 8.73 16.28 0.05
C TYR A 55 7.63 17.30 -0.30
N ALA A 56 6.37 17.00 0.03
CA ALA A 56 5.26 17.93 -0.18
C ALA A 56 5.40 19.22 0.63
N ASN A 57 5.99 19.15 1.83
CA ASN A 57 6.23 20.31 2.68
C ASN A 57 7.51 21.08 2.30
N ASP A 58 8.55 20.37 1.83
CA ASP A 58 9.81 20.95 1.39
C ASP A 58 10.31 20.23 0.13
N PRO A 59 10.02 20.77 -1.07
CA PRO A 59 10.36 20.14 -2.34
C PRO A 59 11.82 20.40 -2.75
N SER A 60 12.76 20.23 -1.82
CA SER A 60 14.19 20.25 -2.10
C SER A 60 14.62 19.00 -2.87
N SER A 61 15.76 19.07 -3.59
CA SER A 61 16.32 17.90 -4.28
C SER A 61 16.61 16.74 -3.32
N GLU A 62 17.06 17.03 -2.10
CA GLU A 62 17.30 16.01 -1.07
C GLU A 62 16.01 15.26 -0.70
N ASN A 63 14.92 15.99 -0.47
CA ASN A 63 13.64 15.37 -0.11
C ASN A 63 12.97 14.68 -1.31
N CYS A 64 13.19 15.18 -2.53
CA CYS A 64 12.78 14.50 -3.75
C CYS A 64 13.45 13.13 -3.89
N GLU A 65 14.77 13.07 -3.69
CA GLU A 65 15.53 11.81 -3.74
C GLU A 65 15.09 10.86 -2.62
N ALA A 66 14.84 11.37 -1.41
CA ALA A 66 14.30 10.56 -0.32
C ALA A 66 12.91 9.98 -0.64
N TYR A 67 12.04 10.78 -1.28
CA TYR A 67 10.74 10.33 -1.76
C TYR A 67 10.86 9.24 -2.84
N LYS A 68 11.76 9.43 -3.82
CA LYS A 68 12.03 8.45 -4.89
C LYS A 68 12.55 7.13 -4.32
N VAL A 69 13.50 7.18 -3.37
CA VAL A 69 14.04 6.00 -2.69
C VAL A 69 12.95 5.27 -1.88
N ALA A 70 12.09 6.00 -1.18
CA ALA A 70 11.00 5.40 -0.41
C ALA A 70 9.95 4.74 -1.32
N ALA A 71 9.67 5.34 -2.50
CA ALA A 71 8.82 4.73 -3.52
C ALA A 71 9.42 3.43 -4.05
N GLN A 72 10.74 3.41 -4.33
CA GLN A 72 11.44 2.21 -4.78
C GLN A 72 11.36 1.09 -3.72
N ALA A 73 11.64 1.43 -2.46
CA ALA A 73 11.57 0.46 -1.36
C ALA A 73 10.16 -0.15 -1.20
N TYR A 74 9.11 0.64 -1.44
CA TYR A 74 7.74 0.14 -1.46
C TYR A 74 7.50 -0.89 -2.58
N LEU A 75 7.96 -0.61 -3.80
CA LEU A 75 7.84 -1.57 -4.91
C LEU A 75 8.70 -2.81 -4.72
N ASP A 76 9.91 -2.65 -4.19
CA ASP A 76 10.79 -3.76 -3.85
C ASP A 76 10.10 -4.71 -2.86
N GLU A 77 9.44 -4.16 -1.84
CA GLU A 77 8.70 -4.97 -0.87
C GLU A 77 7.53 -5.72 -1.52
N LEU A 78 6.76 -5.07 -2.39
CA LEU A 78 5.69 -5.72 -3.16
C LEU A 78 6.23 -6.82 -4.07
N SER A 79 7.35 -6.60 -4.75
CA SER A 79 7.93 -7.56 -5.70
C SER A 79 8.29 -8.89 -5.05
N ARG A 80 8.66 -8.88 -3.76
CA ARG A 80 9.00 -10.11 -2.99
C ARG A 80 7.85 -11.10 -2.92
N PHE A 81 6.60 -10.64 -3.05
CA PHE A 81 5.41 -11.46 -2.97
C PHE A 81 4.91 -11.96 -4.33
N GLU A 82 5.51 -11.56 -5.46
CA GLU A 82 5.03 -11.92 -6.81
C GLU A 82 4.87 -13.43 -7.04
N ASN A 83 5.64 -14.23 -6.30
CA ASN A 83 5.71 -15.68 -6.41
C ASN A 83 4.85 -16.39 -5.35
N CYS A 84 4.18 -15.64 -4.47
CA CYS A 84 3.31 -16.20 -3.45
C CYS A 84 1.99 -16.67 -4.06
N ALA A 85 1.51 -17.84 -3.62
CA ALA A 85 0.24 -18.41 -4.10
C ALA A 85 -0.98 -17.50 -3.82
N THR A 86 -0.87 -16.60 -2.85
CA THR A 86 -1.90 -15.60 -2.52
C THR A 86 -2.11 -14.57 -3.65
N ILE A 87 -1.15 -14.41 -4.55
CA ILE A 87 -1.27 -13.51 -5.71
C ILE A 87 -1.99 -14.26 -6.83
N SER A 88 -3.31 -14.11 -6.86
CA SER A 88 -4.21 -14.83 -7.77
C SER A 88 -3.98 -14.52 -9.25
N ASN A 89 -3.64 -13.27 -9.58
CA ASN A 89 -3.30 -12.85 -10.93
C ASN A 89 -1.88 -12.28 -10.99
N ARG A 90 -0.91 -13.15 -11.25
CA ARG A 90 0.51 -12.81 -11.26
C ARG A 90 0.89 -11.82 -12.37
N GLN A 91 0.26 -11.94 -13.54
CA GLN A 91 0.57 -11.05 -14.67
C GLN A 91 0.15 -9.62 -14.34
N ASP A 92 -1.11 -9.40 -13.96
CA ASP A 92 -1.60 -8.07 -13.59
C ASP A 92 -0.78 -7.45 -12.43
N TYR A 93 -0.36 -8.29 -11.48
CA TYR A 93 0.49 -7.86 -10.37
C TYR A 93 1.87 -7.39 -10.84
N GLN A 94 2.52 -8.16 -11.71
CA GLN A 94 3.82 -7.81 -12.29
C GLN A 94 3.72 -6.56 -13.18
N ASP A 95 2.67 -6.47 -14.00
CA ASP A 95 2.41 -5.31 -14.85
C ASP A 95 2.22 -4.06 -13.99
N SER A 96 1.46 -4.15 -12.89
CA SER A 96 1.25 -3.03 -11.96
C SER A 96 2.55 -2.57 -11.28
N ILE A 97 3.42 -3.50 -10.88
CA ILE A 97 4.74 -3.17 -10.31
C ILE A 97 5.62 -2.51 -11.37
N GLN A 98 5.60 -3.01 -12.62
CA GLN A 98 6.38 -2.45 -13.71
C GLN A 98 5.92 -1.03 -14.07
N GLU A 99 4.62 -0.79 -14.21
CA GLU A 99 4.07 0.55 -14.47
C GLU A 99 4.44 1.55 -13.36
N ALA A 100 4.43 1.09 -12.11
CA ALA A 100 4.85 1.91 -10.98
C ALA A 100 6.37 2.17 -11.01
N GLN A 101 7.19 1.18 -11.38
CA GLN A 101 8.64 1.34 -11.53
C GLN A 101 8.95 2.39 -12.61
N GLU A 102 8.30 2.31 -13.77
CA GLU A 102 8.47 3.30 -14.84
C GLU A 102 8.09 4.71 -14.38
N SER A 103 7.03 4.82 -13.57
CA SER A 103 6.62 6.09 -12.97
C SER A 103 7.68 6.66 -12.03
N ILE A 104 8.34 5.82 -11.22
CA ILE A 104 9.44 6.21 -10.34
C ILE A 104 10.67 6.62 -11.14
N ASP A 105 11.01 5.87 -12.19
CA ASP A 105 12.18 6.14 -13.04
C ASP A 105 12.05 7.50 -13.76
N MET A 106 10.83 7.90 -14.09
CA MET A 106 10.51 9.22 -14.66
C MET A 106 10.59 10.38 -13.66
N ILE A 107 10.67 10.11 -12.35
CA ILE A 107 10.87 11.17 -11.35
C ILE A 107 12.26 11.77 -11.54
N VAL A 108 12.28 13.05 -11.92
CA VAL A 108 13.49 13.87 -12.00
C VAL A 108 13.57 14.72 -10.73
N CYS A 109 14.60 14.42 -9.95
CA CYS A 109 15.14 15.27 -8.89
C CYS A 109 16.44 15.93 -9.42
#